data_AF-A0A523TU78-F1
#
_entry.id   AF-A0A523TU78-F1
#
_cell.length_a   1.000
_cell.length_b   1.000
_cell.length_c   1.000
_cell.angle_alpha   90.00
_cell.angle_beta   90.00
_cell.angle_gamma   90.00
#
_symmetry.space_group_name_H-M   'P 1'
#
loop_
_entity.id
_entity.type
_entity.pdbx_description
1 polymer ?
#
loop_
_entity_poly.entity_id
_entity_poly.type
_entity_poly.pdbx_seq_one_letter_code
_entity_poly.pdbx_strand_id
1 'polypeptide(L)'
;MPCLQASSGKLNETTFNILVKDARNGNSRSIGSTGWSFREVVTSDDVADWIRQHVVRELVNAGGKESKDAKNSVVCSVKTCDASVGFWSNIKTRLAVNVMVTRGEEETSLGELSAERSPFAFLDTSENYEQALADTLKDWLATHAPKIIAALAPPAVEPPVEPVTKPPVEPGVGPEKMPVQPPELTLTSPGDNAQLLTAGTHLKGEVQNAAGAVLDVELNGERVGSKKFILGNESFAYPITLRPGKNSIKVVLTPGKGKPLKRNRIVSFAPPPLRDRLVMVTGAAEFQHLGKNPQAKQVVDDVCGLLLAGLPPDLKNRIVRLEKKVTITDFQSGLQKTFSAAKKNESVIIFYAGHVFTAGGELALAVPETRADKPGTAILLSDIAFDADRYFKG
;
A
#
# COMPACT_ATOMS: atom_id res chain seq x y z
N MET A 1 -8.19 -1.04 25.71
CA MET A 1 -9.33 -1.98 25.60
C MET A 1 -8.78 -3.33 25.14
N PRO A 2 -8.96 -4.42 25.89
CA PRO A 2 -8.53 -5.75 25.44
C PRO A 2 -9.43 -6.21 24.29
N CYS A 3 -8.82 -6.58 23.16
CA CYS A 3 -9.52 -7.07 21.99
C CYS A 3 -10.05 -8.49 22.30
N LEU A 4 -11.36 -8.70 22.18
CA LEU A 4 -11.99 -10.03 22.27
C LEU A 4 -11.50 -10.88 21.08
N GLN A 5 -10.46 -11.70 21.29
CA GLN A 5 -10.04 -12.69 20.31
C GLN A 5 -11.03 -13.87 20.31
N ALA A 6 -11.47 -14.26 19.12
CA ALA A 6 -12.26 -15.48 18.91
C ALA A 6 -11.49 -16.69 19.42
N SER A 7 -12.17 -17.59 20.16
CA SER A 7 -11.62 -18.75 20.86
C SER A 7 -11.07 -19.86 19.95
N SER A 8 -10.98 -19.66 18.64
CA SER A 8 -10.47 -20.65 17.68
C SER A 8 -8.99 -20.39 17.38
N GLY A 9 -8.11 -21.09 18.09
CA GLY A 9 -6.67 -21.12 17.79
C GLY A 9 -5.76 -20.84 18.98
N LYS A 10 -5.97 -21.54 20.11
CA LYS A 10 -4.95 -21.57 21.16
C LYS A 10 -3.92 -22.64 20.82
N LEU A 11 -2.63 -22.32 20.95
CA LEU A 11 -1.52 -23.26 20.75
C LEU A 11 -1.38 -24.24 21.92
N ASN A 12 -2.10 -24.07 23.04
CA ASN A 12 -2.17 -25.02 24.16
C ASN A 12 -0.80 -25.52 24.63
N GLU A 13 0.11 -24.59 24.93
CA GLU A 13 1.49 -24.87 25.36
C GLU A 13 2.39 -25.55 24.31
N THR A 14 1.95 -25.60 23.04
CA THR A 14 2.76 -26.12 21.94
C THR A 14 4.09 -25.35 21.89
N THR A 15 5.19 -26.09 22.01
CA THR A 15 6.53 -25.52 21.89
C THR A 15 6.86 -25.25 20.43
N PHE A 16 7.48 -24.12 20.13
CA PHE A 16 7.92 -23.75 18.78
C PHE A 16 9.29 -23.06 18.80
N ASN A 17 9.99 -23.12 17.68
CA ASN A 17 11.20 -22.34 17.41
C ASN A 17 10.94 -21.38 16.24
N ILE A 18 11.58 -20.21 16.22
CA ILE A 18 11.49 -19.27 15.09
C ILE A 18 12.87 -19.10 14.47
N LEU A 19 12.95 -19.35 13.17
CA LEU A 19 14.15 -19.17 12.36
C LEU A 19 13.88 -18.10 11.32
N VAL A 20 14.49 -16.93 11.48
CA VAL A 20 14.39 -15.86 10.48
C VAL A 20 15.64 -15.86 9.61
N LYS A 21 15.46 -16.03 8.30
CA LYS A 21 16.53 -15.99 7.30
C LYS A 21 16.38 -14.73 6.47
N ASP A 22 17.40 -13.89 6.46
CA ASP A 22 17.46 -12.79 5.50
C ASP A 22 17.84 -13.34 4.12
N ALA A 23 16.91 -13.27 3.17
CA ALA A 23 17.09 -13.76 1.80
C ALA A 23 17.05 -12.61 0.78
N ARG A 24 17.27 -11.36 1.23
CA ARG A 24 17.41 -10.21 0.35
C ARG A 24 18.70 -10.34 -0.48
N ASN A 25 18.60 -10.08 -1.78
CA ASN A 25 19.77 -10.03 -2.66
C ASN A 25 20.45 -8.66 -2.53
N GLY A 26 21.47 -8.52 -1.68
CA GLY A 26 22.18 -7.25 -1.47
C GLY A 26 22.94 -7.18 -0.15
N ASN A 27 23.50 -6.00 0.19
CA ASN A 27 24.11 -5.77 1.50
C ASN A 27 23.01 -5.85 2.56
N SER A 28 22.96 -6.95 3.32
CA SER A 28 21.90 -7.27 4.30
C SER A 28 21.73 -6.23 5.42
N ARG A 29 22.64 -5.26 5.51
CA ARG A 29 22.62 -4.18 6.49
C ARG A 29 21.87 -2.92 6.04
N SER A 30 21.55 -2.77 4.75
CA SER A 30 20.88 -1.56 4.28
C SER A 30 19.40 -1.81 3.95
N ILE A 31 18.54 -0.93 4.47
CA ILE A 31 17.15 -0.80 4.05
C ILE A 31 17.07 0.42 3.12
N GLY A 32 16.93 0.15 1.82
CA GLY A 32 16.74 1.17 0.78
C GLY A 32 18.02 1.91 0.34
N SER A 33 18.21 2.04 -0.98
CA SER A 33 19.05 3.09 -1.55
C SER A 33 18.15 4.23 -1.99
N THR A 34 18.10 5.30 -1.21
CA THR A 34 17.67 6.58 -1.77
C THR A 34 18.80 7.06 -2.68
N GLY A 35 18.51 7.47 -3.91
CA GLY A 35 19.49 8.12 -4.81
C GLY A 35 20.02 9.46 -4.26
N TRP A 36 19.59 9.85 -3.07
CA TRP A 36 20.17 10.86 -2.22
C TRP A 36 20.95 10.13 -1.12
N SER A 37 22.25 10.39 -1.00
CA SER A 37 23.07 9.90 0.11
C SER A 37 22.69 10.60 1.42
N PHE A 38 21.47 10.36 1.91
CA PHE A 38 21.25 10.37 3.34
C PHE A 38 21.94 9.12 3.88
N ARG A 39 22.62 9.27 5.01
CA ARG A 39 23.26 8.15 5.72
C ARG A 39 22.33 6.94 5.69
N GLU A 40 22.89 5.75 5.48
CA GLU A 40 22.18 4.48 5.69
C GLU A 40 21.23 4.68 6.87
N VAL A 41 19.91 4.57 6.61
CA VAL A 41 18.95 4.51 7.71
C VAL A 41 19.22 3.17 8.35
N VAL A 42 20.15 3.18 9.31
CA VAL A 42 20.44 2.08 10.20
C VAL A 42 19.19 1.93 11.06
N THR A 43 18.18 1.24 10.54
CA THR A 43 17.21 0.58 11.42
C THR A 43 18.01 -0.35 12.31
N SER A 44 17.72 -0.37 13.61
CA SER A 44 18.39 -1.22 14.61
C SER A 44 18.86 -2.56 14.02
N ASP A 45 20.14 -2.89 14.23
CA ASP A 45 21.02 -3.75 13.43
C ASP A 45 20.59 -5.16 12.96
N ASP A 46 19.33 -5.61 13.08
CA ASP A 46 18.91 -6.88 12.45
C ASP A 46 17.39 -6.96 12.19
N VAL A 47 16.99 -6.77 10.93
CA VAL A 47 15.59 -6.98 10.46
C VAL A 47 15.10 -8.40 10.82
N ALA A 48 15.99 -9.39 10.85
CA ALA A 48 15.65 -10.75 11.20
C ALA A 48 15.26 -10.85 12.69
N ASP A 49 16.02 -10.22 13.58
CA ASP A 49 15.68 -10.16 15.01
C ASP A 49 14.38 -9.41 15.24
N TRP A 50 14.19 -8.30 14.54
CA TRP A 50 12.98 -7.50 14.67
C TRP A 50 11.72 -8.27 14.26
N ILE A 51 11.75 -8.98 13.13
CA ILE A 51 10.67 -9.88 12.70
C ILE A 51 10.49 -11.01 13.73
N ARG A 52 11.58 -11.64 14.17
CA ARG A 52 11.54 -12.73 15.16
C ARG A 52 10.80 -12.30 16.41
N GLN A 53 11.16 -11.16 17.00
CA GLN A 53 10.54 -10.66 18.23
C GLN A 53 9.02 -10.50 18.10
N HIS A 54 8.55 -9.98 16.98
CA HIS A 54 7.12 -9.77 16.74
C HIS A 54 6.37 -11.08 16.50
N VAL A 55 6.92 -12.02 15.72
CA VAL A 55 6.29 -13.33 15.51
C VAL A 55 6.27 -14.13 16.81
N VAL A 56 7.35 -14.14 17.60
CA VAL A 56 7.41 -14.80 18.91
C VAL A 56 6.31 -14.25 19.81
N ARG A 57 6.18 -12.92 19.90
CA ARG A 57 5.18 -12.26 20.74
C ARG A 57 3.76 -12.73 20.40
N GLU A 58 3.41 -12.79 19.12
CA GLU A 58 2.07 -13.23 18.68
C GLU A 58 1.81 -14.70 18.98
N LEU A 59 2.79 -15.59 18.76
CA LEU A 59 2.62 -17.02 19.06
C LEU A 59 2.58 -17.30 20.57
N VAL A 60 3.34 -16.56 21.38
CA VAL A 60 3.24 -16.61 22.85
C VAL A 60 1.87 -16.12 23.32
N ASN A 61 1.37 -15.02 22.74
CA ASN A 61 0.01 -14.51 23.04
C ASN A 61 -1.08 -15.54 22.69
N ALA A 62 -0.87 -16.35 21.64
CA ALA A 62 -1.73 -17.48 21.29
C ALA A 62 -1.58 -18.71 22.22
N GLY A 63 -0.75 -18.63 23.26
CA GLY A 63 -0.54 -19.70 24.24
C GLY A 63 0.52 -20.73 23.85
N GLY A 64 1.41 -20.41 22.91
CA GLY A 64 2.58 -21.24 22.61
C GLY A 64 3.77 -20.93 23.52
N LYS A 65 4.81 -21.76 23.47
CA LYS A 65 6.05 -21.58 24.25
C LYS A 65 7.27 -21.62 23.33
N GLU A 66 8.04 -20.54 23.28
CA GLU A 66 9.28 -20.55 22.51
C GLU A 66 10.31 -21.49 23.17
N SER A 67 10.91 -22.38 22.38
CA SER A 67 11.99 -23.28 22.79
C SER A 67 12.92 -23.57 21.62
N LYS A 68 14.24 -23.49 21.86
CA LYS A 68 15.26 -23.82 20.84
C LYS A 68 15.23 -25.30 20.42
N ASP A 69 14.76 -26.16 21.31
CA ASP A 69 14.66 -27.60 21.11
C ASP A 69 13.28 -28.06 20.62
N ALA A 70 12.40 -27.12 20.24
CA ALA A 70 11.07 -27.45 19.76
C ALA A 70 11.14 -28.21 18.43
N LYS A 71 10.31 -29.27 18.30
CA LYS A 71 10.12 -30.01 17.04
C LYS A 71 9.31 -29.23 15.99
N ASN A 72 8.63 -28.17 16.41
CA ASN A 72 7.89 -27.30 15.51
C ASN A 72 8.73 -26.05 15.25
N SER A 73 8.88 -25.65 14.00
CA SER A 73 9.60 -24.43 13.63
C SER A 73 8.82 -23.57 12.67
N VAL A 74 8.85 -22.26 12.89
CA VAL A 74 8.38 -21.27 11.92
C VAL A 74 9.60 -20.66 11.25
N VAL A 75 9.77 -20.92 9.96
CA VAL A 75 10.86 -20.37 9.15
C VAL A 75 10.32 -19.16 8.37
N CYS A 76 10.84 -17.98 8.70
CA CYS A 76 10.51 -16.74 7.99
C CYS A 76 11.68 -16.36 7.09
N SER A 77 11.49 -16.34 5.78
CA SER A 77 12.50 -15.87 4.82
C SER A 77 12.14 -14.48 4.33
N VAL A 78 12.92 -13.47 4.74
CA VAL A 78 12.71 -12.07 4.35
C VAL A 78 13.18 -11.88 2.93
N LYS A 79 12.26 -11.61 2.00
CA LYS A 79 12.56 -11.40 0.58
C LYS A 79 12.74 -9.93 0.25
N THR A 80 11.94 -9.09 0.87
CA THR A 80 11.97 -7.65 0.66
C THR A 80 11.62 -6.97 1.97
N CYS A 81 12.42 -5.99 2.35
CA CYS A 81 12.10 -5.05 3.41
C CYS A 81 12.64 -3.73 2.92
N ASP A 82 11.80 -3.02 2.19
CA ASP A 82 12.14 -1.75 1.57
C ASP A 82 11.23 -0.70 2.16
N ALA A 83 11.76 0.49 2.39
CA ALA A 83 10.92 1.65 2.20
C ALA A 83 11.60 2.66 1.30
N SER A 84 10.80 3.18 0.38
CA SER A 84 11.22 4.18 -0.57
C SER A 84 10.49 5.47 -0.27
N VAL A 85 11.22 6.57 -0.28
CA VAL A 85 10.62 7.90 -0.29
C VAL A 85 10.23 8.20 -1.73
N GLY A 86 8.93 8.21 -2.01
CA GLY A 86 8.41 8.73 -3.26
C GLY A 86 8.54 10.25 -3.31
N PHE A 87 8.54 10.82 -4.52
CA PHE A 87 8.64 12.27 -4.85
C PHE A 87 7.58 13.19 -4.18
N TRP A 88 6.74 12.68 -3.27
CA TRP A 88 5.62 13.35 -2.61
C TRP A 88 5.55 13.14 -1.09
N SER A 89 6.67 12.87 -0.42
CA SER A 89 6.69 12.56 1.03
C SER A 89 5.87 11.30 1.39
N ASN A 90 5.63 10.44 0.39
CA ASN A 90 4.98 9.15 0.60
C ASN A 90 6.08 8.12 0.83
N ILE A 91 6.19 7.67 2.07
CA ILE A 91 7.05 6.52 2.40
C ILE A 91 6.27 5.29 1.93
N LYS A 92 6.68 4.69 0.81
CA LYS A 92 6.17 3.37 0.44
C LYS A 92 7.01 2.32 1.15
N THR A 93 6.46 1.76 2.22
CA THR A 93 7.00 0.58 2.90
C THR A 93 6.47 -0.68 2.22
N ARG A 94 7.37 -1.61 1.88
CA ARG A 94 7.04 -2.93 1.36
C ARG A 94 7.80 -3.99 2.18
N LEU A 95 7.04 -4.88 2.79
CA LEU A 95 7.56 -6.05 3.49
C LEU A 95 7.05 -7.29 2.77
N ALA A 96 7.94 -8.21 2.39
CA ALA A 96 7.62 -9.50 1.82
C ALA A 96 8.39 -10.60 2.56
N VAL A 97 7.64 -11.51 3.19
CA VAL A 97 8.19 -12.60 3.99
C VAL A 97 7.56 -13.90 3.51
N ASN A 98 8.40 -14.85 3.09
CA ASN A 98 7.97 -16.22 2.86
C ASN A 98 7.91 -16.94 4.21
N VAL A 99 6.77 -17.57 4.51
CA VAL A 99 6.59 -18.29 5.78
C VAL A 99 6.40 -19.77 5.49
N MET A 100 7.21 -20.58 6.16
CA MET A 100 7.09 -22.02 6.18
C MET A 100 6.93 -22.47 7.63
N VAL A 101 5.95 -23.34 7.88
CA VAL A 101 5.75 -23.95 9.18
C VAL A 101 6.12 -25.42 9.07
N THR A 102 7.07 -25.84 9.89
CA THR A 102 7.49 -27.24 9.99
C THR A 102 6.95 -27.80 11.29
N ARG A 103 6.35 -28.98 11.22
CA ARG A 103 5.77 -29.68 12.36
C ARG A 103 6.29 -31.12 12.38
N GLY A 104 7.35 -31.37 13.14
CA GLY A 104 8.08 -32.62 13.01
C GLY A 104 8.74 -32.71 11.63
N GLU A 105 8.28 -33.64 10.80
CA GLU A 105 8.79 -33.81 9.41
C GLU A 105 7.87 -33.18 8.36
N GLU A 106 6.69 -32.70 8.74
CA GLU A 106 5.73 -32.10 7.81
C GLU A 106 6.03 -30.62 7.59
N GLU A 107 6.21 -30.21 6.33
CA GLU A 107 6.42 -28.81 5.94
C GLU A 107 5.16 -28.24 5.27
N THR A 108 4.59 -27.19 5.85
CA THR A 108 3.50 -26.42 5.27
C THR A 108 4.01 -25.05 4.83
N SER A 109 4.08 -24.83 3.51
CA SER A 109 4.36 -23.51 2.95
C SER A 109 3.10 -22.65 2.99
N LEU A 110 3.18 -21.50 3.66
CA LEU A 110 2.10 -20.51 3.67
C LEU A 110 2.23 -19.49 2.53
N GLY A 111 3.27 -19.62 1.69
CA GLY A 111 3.56 -18.76 0.55
C GLY A 111 4.26 -17.45 0.92
N GLU A 112 4.39 -16.57 -0.09
CA GLU A 112 4.83 -15.19 0.10
C GLU A 112 3.70 -14.37 0.70
N LEU A 113 3.98 -13.77 1.84
CA LEU A 113 3.05 -12.89 2.52
C LEU A 113 3.64 -11.49 2.46
N SER A 114 2.96 -10.60 1.74
CA SER A 114 3.42 -9.23 1.53
C SER A 114 2.44 -8.21 2.11
N ALA A 115 3.00 -7.12 2.61
CA ALA A 115 2.25 -5.95 3.04
C ALA A 115 2.91 -4.69 2.44
N GLU A 116 2.08 -3.82 1.87
CA GLU A 116 2.50 -2.52 1.36
C GLU A 116 1.71 -1.44 2.10
N ARG A 117 2.42 -0.45 2.66
CA ARG A 117 1.80 0.71 3.29
C ARG A 117 2.45 1.98 2.76
N SER A 118 1.61 2.94 2.41
CA SER A 118 2.02 4.27 1.97
C SER A 118 1.43 5.33 2.92
N PRO A 119 1.91 5.44 4.17
CA PRO A 119 1.50 6.56 5.02
C PRO A 119 1.97 7.89 4.40
N PHE A 120 1.05 8.85 4.31
CA PHE A 120 1.37 10.25 4.05
C PHE A 120 1.95 10.80 5.36
N ALA A 121 3.28 10.86 5.49
CA ALA A 121 3.94 11.42 6.66
C ALA A 121 4.86 12.56 6.21
N PHE A 122 4.40 13.80 6.43
CA PHE A 122 5.26 14.97 6.37
C PHE A 122 6.03 15.04 7.68
N LEU A 123 7.22 14.44 7.74
CA LEU A 123 8.41 14.79 8.55
C LEU A 123 9.31 13.55 8.77
N ASP A 124 10.56 13.68 8.31
CA ASP A 124 11.66 12.72 8.38
C ASP A 124 12.16 12.51 9.81
N THR A 125 11.69 11.44 10.46
CA THR A 125 12.45 10.82 11.57
C THR A 125 12.53 9.32 11.32
N SER A 126 13.67 8.71 11.64
CA SER A 126 13.83 7.24 11.63
C SER A 126 12.77 6.54 12.49
N GLU A 127 12.26 7.23 13.52
CA GLU A 127 11.19 6.75 14.39
C GLU A 127 9.85 6.57 13.65
N ASN A 128 9.45 7.53 12.82
CA ASN A 128 8.24 7.40 11.99
C ASN A 128 8.37 6.24 10.97
N TYR A 129 9.59 6.00 10.49
CA TYR A 129 9.90 4.92 9.57
C TYR A 129 9.78 3.54 10.23
N GLU A 130 10.41 3.37 11.39
CA GLU A 130 10.32 2.16 12.19
C GLU A 130 8.87 1.90 12.63
N GLN A 131 8.13 2.94 13.00
CA GLN A 131 6.72 2.82 13.34
C GLN A 131 5.86 2.39 12.14
N ALA A 132 6.13 2.92 10.95
CA ALA A 132 5.42 2.53 9.73
C ALA A 132 5.67 1.06 9.36
N LEU A 133 6.93 0.60 9.49
CA LEU A 133 7.28 -0.81 9.34
C LEU A 133 6.61 -1.68 10.43
N ALA A 134 6.64 -1.26 11.69
CA ALA A 134 6.03 -1.98 12.81
C ALA A 134 4.52 -2.15 12.63
N ASP A 135 3.83 -1.10 12.22
CA ASP A 135 2.41 -1.18 11.91
C ASP A 135 2.15 -2.10 10.71
N THR A 136 2.98 -2.05 9.67
CA THR A 136 2.87 -2.93 8.50
C THR A 136 3.05 -4.40 8.88
N LEU A 137 4.02 -4.69 9.74
CA LEU A 137 4.24 -6.02 10.30
C LEU A 137 3.09 -6.46 11.21
N LYS A 138 2.55 -5.55 12.03
CA LYS A 138 1.39 -5.81 12.89
C LYS A 138 0.15 -6.16 12.07
N ASP A 139 -0.14 -5.42 11.01
CA ASP A 139 -1.27 -5.69 10.11
C ASP A 139 -1.08 -7.03 9.38
N TRP A 140 0.15 -7.32 8.96
CA TRP A 140 0.54 -8.60 8.38
C TRP A 140 0.31 -9.75 9.38
N LEU A 141 0.75 -9.59 10.62
CA LEU A 141 0.57 -10.59 11.68
C LEU A 141 -0.91 -10.81 12.00
N ALA A 142 -1.70 -9.74 12.12
CA ALA A 142 -3.13 -9.86 12.34
C ALA A 142 -3.83 -10.66 11.22
N THR A 143 -3.37 -10.51 9.99
CA THR A 143 -3.95 -11.19 8.82
C THR A 143 -3.47 -12.65 8.68
N HIS A 144 -2.29 -12.99 9.18
CA HIS A 144 -1.63 -14.27 8.88
C HIS A 144 -1.36 -15.16 10.09
N ALA A 145 -1.35 -14.61 11.30
CA ALA A 145 -1.22 -15.37 12.55
C ALA A 145 -2.24 -16.53 12.65
N PRO A 146 -3.53 -16.37 12.28
CA PRO A 146 -4.48 -17.50 12.31
C PRO A 146 -4.04 -18.69 11.46
N LYS A 147 -3.41 -18.45 10.30
CA LYS A 147 -2.89 -19.52 9.43
C LYS A 147 -1.67 -20.20 10.04
N ILE A 148 -0.75 -19.42 10.63
CA ILE A 148 0.44 -19.95 11.31
C ILE A 148 0.02 -20.80 12.53
N ILE A 149 -0.90 -20.27 13.33
CA ILE A 149 -1.46 -20.95 14.50
C ILE A 149 -2.15 -22.26 14.09
N ALA A 150 -2.99 -22.23 13.05
CA ALA A 150 -3.66 -23.41 12.55
C ALA A 150 -2.67 -24.48 12.05
N ALA A 151 -1.58 -24.07 11.39
CA ALA A 151 -0.54 -24.99 10.93
C ALA A 151 0.29 -25.60 12.09
N LEU A 152 0.46 -24.85 13.19
CA LEU A 152 1.17 -25.33 14.39
C LEU A 152 0.30 -26.16 15.33
N ALA A 153 -1.01 -25.95 15.34
CA ALA A 153 -1.92 -26.65 16.23
C ALA A 153 -1.90 -28.17 15.97
N PRO A 154 -2.00 -29.01 17.01
CA PRO A 154 -2.17 -30.45 16.82
C PRO A 154 -3.34 -30.75 15.88
N PRO A 155 -3.29 -31.81 15.04
CA PRO A 155 -4.46 -32.11 14.22
C PRO A 155 -5.62 -32.27 15.19
N ALA A 156 -6.78 -31.73 14.84
CA ALA A 156 -7.97 -31.99 15.62
C ALA A 156 -8.08 -33.51 15.73
N VAL A 157 -7.96 -34.03 16.96
CA VAL A 157 -8.21 -35.45 17.21
C VAL A 157 -9.62 -35.66 16.71
N GLU A 158 -9.77 -36.34 15.57
CA GLU A 158 -11.09 -36.64 15.05
C GLU A 158 -11.85 -37.28 16.21
N PRO A 159 -13.03 -36.73 16.59
CA PRO A 159 -13.79 -37.30 17.69
C PRO A 159 -13.93 -38.79 17.40
N PRO A 160 -13.69 -39.66 18.40
CA PRO A 160 -13.72 -41.11 18.20
C PRO A 160 -14.99 -41.43 17.46
N VAL A 161 -14.84 -41.91 16.23
CA VAL A 161 -15.96 -42.31 15.39
C VAL A 161 -16.67 -43.39 16.20
N GLU A 162 -17.80 -43.05 16.82
CA GLU A 162 -18.64 -44.04 17.47
C GLU A 162 -18.85 -45.16 16.44
N PRO A 163 -18.63 -46.43 16.81
CA PRO A 163 -18.71 -47.53 15.88
C PRO A 163 -20.13 -47.55 15.30
N VAL A 164 -20.27 -47.00 14.10
CA VAL A 164 -21.49 -47.09 13.32
C VAL A 164 -21.67 -48.57 13.04
N THR A 165 -22.58 -49.20 13.78
CA THR A 165 -23.11 -50.52 13.45
C THR A 165 -23.60 -50.47 12.01
N LYS A 166 -22.83 -51.09 11.10
CA LYS A 166 -23.14 -51.20 9.68
C LYS A 166 -24.57 -51.71 9.50
N PRO A 167 -25.50 -50.90 8.97
CA PRO A 167 -26.70 -51.43 8.36
C PRO A 167 -26.30 -52.22 7.09
N PRO A 168 -27.13 -53.16 6.63
CA PRO A 168 -26.90 -53.93 5.42
C PRO A 168 -26.64 -53.02 4.22
N VAL A 169 -25.63 -53.37 3.42
CA VAL A 169 -25.22 -52.65 2.21
C VAL A 169 -26.35 -52.70 1.18
N GLU A 170 -27.07 -51.59 1.02
CA GLU A 170 -27.93 -51.35 -0.15
C GLU A 170 -27.10 -50.88 -1.35
N PRO A 171 -27.54 -51.16 -2.60
CA PRO A 171 -26.82 -50.82 -3.82
C PRO A 171 -26.60 -49.31 -3.98
N GLY A 172 -25.38 -48.95 -4.38
CA GLY A 172 -24.88 -47.58 -4.46
C GLY A 172 -25.78 -46.59 -5.20
N VAL A 173 -26.33 -45.65 -4.43
CA VAL A 173 -26.87 -44.39 -4.92
C VAL A 173 -25.68 -43.52 -5.33
N GLY A 174 -25.64 -43.10 -6.60
CA GLY A 174 -24.57 -42.25 -7.14
C GLY A 174 -24.39 -40.95 -6.33
N PRO A 175 -23.20 -40.30 -6.41
CA PRO A 175 -22.85 -39.18 -5.54
C PRO A 175 -23.96 -38.13 -5.55
N GLU A 176 -24.65 -38.04 -4.43
CA GLU A 176 -25.77 -37.13 -4.24
C GLU A 176 -25.25 -35.72 -4.45
N LYS A 177 -25.70 -35.11 -5.54
CA LYS A 177 -25.23 -33.82 -6.01
C LYS A 177 -25.68 -32.78 -5.00
N MET A 178 -24.82 -32.47 -4.03
CA MET A 178 -25.10 -31.45 -3.02
C MET A 178 -25.54 -30.16 -3.74
N PRO A 179 -26.66 -29.56 -3.32
CA PRO A 179 -27.19 -28.37 -3.97
C PRO A 179 -26.15 -27.25 -3.88
N VAL A 180 -25.72 -26.76 -5.05
CA VAL A 180 -24.75 -25.68 -5.16
C VAL A 180 -25.39 -24.42 -4.58
N GLN A 181 -24.88 -23.96 -3.44
CA GLN A 181 -25.32 -22.71 -2.83
C GLN A 181 -24.97 -21.53 -3.76
N PRO A 182 -25.85 -20.51 -3.87
CA PRO A 182 -25.55 -19.33 -4.67
C PRO A 182 -24.34 -18.58 -4.07
N PRO A 183 -23.53 -17.91 -4.91
CA PRO A 183 -22.45 -17.07 -4.42
C PRO A 183 -23.02 -15.90 -3.60
N GLU A 184 -22.25 -15.44 -2.63
CA GLU A 184 -22.55 -14.22 -1.87
C GLU A 184 -21.37 -13.24 -1.95
N LEU A 185 -21.68 -11.95 -1.91
CA LEU A 185 -20.70 -10.87 -1.95
C LEU A 185 -21.07 -9.80 -0.92
N THR A 186 -20.16 -9.58 0.02
CA THR A 186 -20.27 -8.59 1.09
C THR A 186 -19.10 -7.61 1.00
N LEU A 187 -19.41 -6.31 0.93
CA LEU A 187 -18.39 -5.25 0.93
C LEU A 187 -18.24 -4.67 2.34
N THR A 188 -17.06 -4.78 2.92
CA THR A 188 -16.75 -4.40 4.30
C THR A 188 -16.12 -3.01 4.42
N SER A 189 -15.40 -2.54 3.39
CA SER A 189 -14.80 -1.20 3.37
C SER A 189 -14.57 -0.72 1.93
N PRO A 190 -14.62 0.59 1.63
CA PRO A 190 -15.23 1.62 2.47
C PRO A 190 -16.74 1.40 2.65
N GLY A 191 -17.31 1.96 3.72
CA GLY A 191 -18.75 1.96 3.95
C GLY A 191 -19.49 2.75 2.87
N ASP A 192 -20.78 2.45 2.66
CA ASP A 192 -21.59 3.23 1.73
C ASP A 192 -21.82 4.64 2.26
N ASN A 193 -21.72 5.62 1.37
CA ASN A 193 -21.70 7.06 1.66
C ASN A 193 -20.57 7.50 2.61
N ALA A 194 -19.51 6.71 2.77
CA ALA A 194 -18.36 7.10 3.59
C ALA A 194 -17.68 8.36 3.04
N GLN A 195 -17.28 9.25 3.94
CA GLN A 195 -16.44 10.40 3.64
C GLN A 195 -14.99 10.08 4.00
N LEU A 196 -14.11 10.15 3.01
CA LEU A 196 -12.70 9.83 3.14
C LEU A 196 -11.87 11.10 3.02
N LEU A 197 -10.76 11.15 3.77
CA LEU A 197 -9.79 12.26 3.75
C LEU A 197 -8.56 11.93 2.90
N THR A 198 -8.44 10.69 2.43
CA THR A 198 -7.34 10.22 1.58
C THR A 198 -7.89 9.71 0.26
N ALA A 199 -7.18 10.02 -0.83
CA ALA A 199 -7.53 9.55 -2.17
C ALA A 199 -7.31 8.04 -2.30
N GLY A 200 -6.20 7.53 -1.77
CA GLY A 200 -5.90 6.11 -1.73
C GLY A 200 -6.69 5.41 -0.64
N THR A 201 -7.42 4.35 -1.00
CA THR A 201 -8.08 3.45 -0.06
C THR A 201 -8.12 2.03 -0.62
N HIS A 202 -8.56 1.08 0.21
CA HIS A 202 -8.77 -0.30 -0.21
C HIS A 202 -10.26 -0.62 -0.20
N LEU A 203 -10.76 -1.09 -1.34
CA LEU A 203 -12.03 -1.79 -1.41
C LEU A 203 -11.84 -3.19 -0.82
N LYS A 204 -12.42 -3.45 0.34
CA LYS A 204 -12.38 -4.71 1.05
C LYS A 204 -13.75 -5.39 1.04
N GLY A 205 -13.74 -6.71 0.99
CA GLY A 205 -14.95 -7.50 1.07
C GLY A 205 -14.64 -8.98 1.21
N GLU A 206 -15.72 -9.74 1.27
CA GLU A 206 -15.73 -11.18 1.40
C GLU A 206 -16.66 -11.76 0.35
N VAL A 207 -16.26 -12.89 -0.21
CA VAL A 207 -17.11 -13.73 -1.04
C VAL A 207 -17.33 -15.08 -0.37
N GLN A 208 -18.53 -15.63 -0.54
CA GLN A 208 -18.86 -16.99 -0.13
C GLN A 208 -19.42 -17.76 -1.32
N ASN A 209 -19.21 -19.08 -1.35
CA ASN A 209 -19.66 -19.97 -2.43
C ASN A 209 -19.25 -19.51 -3.85
N ALA A 210 -18.09 -18.87 -3.98
CA ALA A 210 -17.63 -18.17 -5.18
C ALA A 210 -16.45 -18.86 -5.90
N ALA A 211 -16.26 -20.17 -5.72
CA ALA A 211 -15.15 -20.89 -6.34
C ALA A 211 -15.20 -20.77 -7.88
N GLY A 212 -14.10 -20.31 -8.48
CA GLY A 212 -14.00 -20.06 -9.91
C GLY A 212 -14.67 -18.78 -10.41
N ALA A 213 -15.30 -17.99 -9.53
CA ALA A 213 -15.92 -16.71 -9.90
C ALA A 213 -14.86 -15.65 -10.21
N VAL A 214 -15.24 -14.66 -11.03
CA VAL A 214 -14.43 -13.48 -11.36
C VAL A 214 -15.07 -12.24 -10.78
N LEU A 215 -14.32 -11.50 -9.97
CA LEU A 215 -14.65 -10.18 -9.46
C LEU A 215 -14.11 -9.13 -10.42
N ASP A 216 -14.95 -8.20 -10.87
CA ASP A 216 -14.56 -7.00 -11.60
C ASP A 216 -14.91 -5.76 -10.76
N VAL A 217 -13.98 -4.80 -10.72
CA VAL A 217 -14.14 -3.54 -9.98
C VAL A 217 -14.08 -2.39 -10.97
N GLU A 218 -15.12 -1.56 -10.96
CA GLU A 218 -15.22 -0.31 -11.71
C GLU A 218 -15.27 0.86 -10.72
N LEU A 219 -14.49 1.91 -10.99
CA LEU A 219 -14.51 3.18 -10.27
C LEU A 219 -14.89 4.28 -11.26
N ASN A 220 -15.99 4.98 -10.99
CA ASN A 220 -16.50 6.06 -11.85
C ASN A 220 -16.70 5.63 -13.32
N GLY A 221 -17.07 4.36 -13.54
CA GLY A 221 -17.27 3.77 -14.87
C GLY A 221 -16.01 3.23 -15.54
N GLU A 222 -14.83 3.45 -14.97
CA GLU A 222 -13.56 2.91 -15.46
C GLU A 222 -13.22 1.61 -14.72
N ARG A 223 -12.87 0.54 -15.45
CA ARG A 223 -12.43 -0.72 -14.82
C ARG A 223 -11.07 -0.50 -14.18
N VAL A 224 -11.00 -0.65 -12.86
CA VAL A 224 -9.77 -0.51 -12.08
C VAL A 224 -9.14 -1.86 -11.75
N GLY A 225 -9.91 -2.95 -11.81
CA GLY A 225 -9.40 -4.24 -11.39
C GLY A 225 -10.22 -5.48 -11.74
N SER A 226 -9.58 -6.64 -11.60
CA SER A 226 -10.21 -7.94 -11.69
C SER A 226 -9.48 -8.99 -10.84
N LYS A 227 -10.21 -9.90 -10.20
CA LYS A 227 -9.65 -11.00 -9.41
C LYS A 227 -10.46 -12.28 -9.63
N LYS A 228 -9.80 -13.39 -9.90
CA LYS A 228 -10.44 -14.73 -9.95
C LYS A 228 -10.29 -15.41 -8.60
N PHE A 229 -11.39 -15.93 -8.05
CA PHE A 229 -11.40 -16.68 -6.81
C PHE A 229 -11.15 -18.16 -7.07
N ILE A 230 -10.24 -18.75 -6.29
CA ILE A 230 -9.91 -20.18 -6.37
C ILE A 230 -10.74 -20.95 -5.34
N LEU A 231 -10.89 -20.38 -4.14
CA LEU A 231 -11.65 -20.97 -3.05
C LEU A 231 -13.10 -20.48 -3.06
N GLY A 232 -13.99 -21.27 -2.46
CA GLY A 232 -15.40 -20.90 -2.29
C GLY A 232 -15.58 -19.66 -1.41
N ASN A 233 -14.83 -19.58 -0.32
CA ASN A 233 -14.92 -18.51 0.67
C ASN A 233 -13.57 -17.80 0.75
N GLU A 234 -13.52 -16.52 0.40
CA GLU A 234 -12.26 -15.76 0.35
C GLU A 234 -12.50 -14.27 0.64
N SER A 235 -11.61 -13.65 1.42
CA SER A 235 -11.56 -12.20 1.56
C SER A 235 -10.75 -11.57 0.43
N PHE A 236 -11.08 -10.33 0.06
CA PHE A 236 -10.29 -9.55 -0.89
C PHE A 236 -10.06 -8.11 -0.41
N ALA A 237 -8.96 -7.54 -0.89
CA ALA A 237 -8.64 -6.13 -0.75
C ALA A 237 -8.10 -5.63 -2.10
N TYR A 238 -8.68 -4.57 -2.64
CA TYR A 238 -8.29 -3.99 -3.92
C TYR A 238 -7.93 -2.51 -3.73
N PRO A 239 -6.70 -2.07 -4.07
CA PRO A 239 -6.33 -0.67 -3.97
C PRO A 239 -7.11 0.16 -5.01
N ILE A 240 -7.69 1.27 -4.58
CA ILE A 240 -8.40 2.21 -5.44
C ILE A 240 -7.98 3.65 -5.12
N THR A 241 -7.95 4.51 -6.14
CA THR A 241 -7.61 5.93 -6.03
C THR A 241 -8.81 6.78 -6.39
N LEU A 242 -9.40 7.44 -5.40
CA LEU A 242 -10.59 8.26 -5.53
C LEU A 242 -10.29 9.62 -6.14
N ARG A 243 -11.20 10.14 -6.96
CA ARG A 243 -11.18 11.53 -7.43
C ARG A 243 -11.86 12.43 -6.39
N PRO A 244 -11.49 13.71 -6.26
CA PRO A 244 -12.20 14.61 -5.36
C PRO A 244 -13.71 14.64 -5.60
N GLY A 245 -14.48 14.70 -4.52
CA GLY A 245 -15.93 14.66 -4.54
C GLY A 245 -16.50 13.24 -4.52
N LYS A 246 -17.66 13.07 -5.16
CA LYS A 246 -18.43 11.82 -5.14
C LYS A 246 -17.85 10.81 -6.14
N ASN A 247 -17.61 9.59 -5.67
CA ASN A 247 -17.14 8.47 -6.47
C ASN A 247 -18.15 7.31 -6.40
N SER A 248 -18.36 6.62 -7.53
CA SER A 248 -19.18 5.42 -7.60
C SER A 248 -18.29 4.20 -7.81
N ILE A 249 -18.34 3.25 -6.89
CA ILE A 249 -17.60 1.99 -6.94
C ILE A 249 -18.60 0.88 -7.26
N LYS A 250 -18.49 0.29 -8.45
CA LYS A 250 -19.31 -0.83 -8.87
C LYS A 250 -18.48 -2.10 -8.86
N VAL A 251 -18.99 -3.11 -8.16
CA VAL A 251 -18.37 -4.42 -8.02
C VAL A 251 -19.27 -5.46 -8.65
N VAL A 252 -18.73 -6.23 -9.59
CA VAL A 252 -19.45 -7.28 -10.31
C VAL A 252 -18.78 -8.62 -10.03
N LEU A 253 -19.48 -9.53 -9.38
CA LEU A 253 -19.03 -10.92 -9.19
C LEU A 253 -19.74 -11.80 -10.21
N THR A 254 -18.98 -12.35 -11.15
CA THR A 254 -19.46 -13.25 -12.20
C THR A 254 -19.12 -14.69 -11.83
N PRO A 255 -20.09 -15.49 -11.32
CA PRO A 255 -19.85 -16.88 -11.00
C PRO A 255 -19.69 -17.73 -12.27
N GLY A 256 -19.03 -18.89 -12.15
CA GLY A 256 -18.89 -19.82 -13.27
C GLY A 256 -20.23 -20.39 -13.76
N LYS A 257 -21.25 -20.41 -12.90
CA LYS A 257 -22.65 -20.74 -13.22
C LYS A 257 -23.58 -19.78 -12.47
N GLY A 258 -24.66 -19.35 -13.10
CA GLY A 258 -25.66 -18.46 -12.50
C GLY A 258 -25.56 -17.01 -12.99
N LYS A 259 -26.34 -16.12 -12.35
CA LYS A 259 -26.40 -14.69 -12.72
C LYS A 259 -25.29 -13.91 -11.99
N PRO A 260 -24.66 -12.91 -12.64
CA PRO A 260 -23.72 -12.03 -11.97
C PRO A 260 -24.36 -11.25 -10.82
N LEU A 261 -23.62 -11.12 -9.72
CA LEU A 261 -24.00 -10.28 -8.58
C LEU A 261 -23.37 -8.90 -8.73
N LYS A 262 -24.17 -7.86 -8.50
CA LYS A 262 -23.72 -6.47 -8.58
C LYS A 262 -23.88 -5.80 -7.22
N ARG A 263 -22.86 -5.06 -6.81
CA ARG A 263 -22.89 -4.16 -5.65
C ARG A 263 -22.38 -2.79 -6.10
N ASN A 264 -23.05 -1.74 -5.63
CA ASN A 264 -22.59 -0.37 -5.84
C ASN A 264 -22.33 0.26 -4.49
N ARG A 265 -21.28 1.07 -4.38
CA ARG A 265 -20.99 1.92 -3.24
C ARG A 265 -20.77 3.33 -3.74
N ILE A 266 -21.30 4.27 -3.01
CA ILE A 266 -21.02 5.68 -3.21
C ILE A 266 -20.09 6.11 -2.09
N VAL A 267 -18.98 6.74 -2.42
CA VAL A 267 -18.09 7.34 -1.39
C VAL A 267 -17.73 8.76 -1.80
N SER A 268 -17.44 9.59 -0.82
CA SER A 268 -17.00 10.96 -1.05
C SER A 268 -15.57 11.10 -0.58
N PHE A 269 -14.69 11.64 -1.42
CA PHE A 269 -13.35 12.02 -1.01
C PHE A 269 -13.26 13.55 -0.95
N ALA A 270 -12.97 14.07 0.24
CA ALA A 270 -12.74 15.49 0.47
C ALA A 270 -11.32 15.66 0.98
N PRO A 271 -10.37 16.14 0.16
CA PRO A 271 -9.01 16.38 0.64
C PRO A 271 -9.03 17.39 1.81
N PRO A 272 -8.10 17.26 2.77
CA PRO A 272 -7.99 18.22 3.85
C PRO A 272 -7.84 19.65 3.31
N PRO A 273 -8.44 20.64 3.98
CA PRO A 273 -8.35 22.01 3.51
C PRO A 273 -6.90 22.50 3.54
N LEU A 274 -6.44 23.09 2.43
CA LEU A 274 -5.08 23.62 2.27
C LEU A 274 -4.97 25.05 2.83
N ARG A 275 -5.40 25.25 4.07
CA ARG A 275 -5.30 26.56 4.74
C ARG A 275 -3.84 26.95 4.87
N ASP A 276 -3.57 28.24 4.67
CA ASP A 276 -2.23 28.82 4.78
C ASP A 276 -1.20 28.19 3.82
N ARG A 277 -1.67 27.69 2.66
CA ARG A 277 -0.80 27.14 1.62
C ARG A 277 -0.98 27.85 0.29
N LEU A 278 0.12 28.24 -0.33
CA LEU A 278 0.18 28.69 -1.71
C LEU A 278 0.76 27.56 -2.56
N VAL A 279 0.23 27.33 -3.76
CA VAL A 279 0.64 26.18 -4.56
C VAL A 279 1.03 26.62 -5.97
N MET A 280 2.19 26.19 -6.43
CA MET A 280 2.62 26.29 -7.80
C MET A 280 2.58 24.90 -8.43
N VAL A 281 1.93 24.78 -9.58
CA VAL A 281 1.76 23.52 -10.29
C VAL A 281 2.24 23.70 -11.71
N THR A 282 3.19 22.88 -12.14
CA THR A 282 3.75 22.97 -13.48
C THR A 282 3.98 21.59 -14.07
N GLY A 283 3.73 21.48 -15.38
CA GLY A 283 3.83 20.23 -16.11
C GLY A 283 4.47 20.43 -17.47
N ALA A 284 5.55 19.69 -17.73
CA ALA A 284 6.20 19.64 -19.03
C ALA A 284 5.97 18.26 -19.65
N ALA A 285 5.12 18.21 -20.68
CA ALA A 285 4.75 16.97 -21.38
C ALA A 285 5.43 16.80 -22.74
N GLU A 286 5.90 17.91 -23.33
CA GLU A 286 6.52 17.94 -24.65
C GLU A 286 7.87 18.63 -24.52
N PHE A 287 8.95 17.91 -24.85
CA PHE A 287 10.32 18.42 -24.80
C PHE A 287 10.93 18.41 -26.20
N GLN A 288 11.69 19.45 -26.52
CA GLN A 288 12.39 19.59 -27.80
C GLN A 288 13.52 18.57 -27.94
N HIS A 289 14.17 18.20 -26.83
CA HIS A 289 15.37 17.36 -26.85
C HIS A 289 15.28 16.08 -26.00
N LEU A 290 14.28 15.95 -25.11
CA LEU A 290 14.15 14.82 -24.18
C LEU A 290 13.02 13.84 -24.54
N GLY A 291 12.28 14.11 -25.61
CA GLY A 291 11.14 13.31 -26.03
C GLY A 291 9.81 13.79 -25.44
N LYS A 292 8.78 12.94 -25.48
CA LYS A 292 7.44 13.25 -24.96
C LYS A 292 7.21 12.50 -23.66
N ASN A 293 6.60 13.18 -22.70
CA ASN A 293 6.02 12.59 -21.50
C ASN A 293 4.50 12.84 -21.50
N PRO A 294 3.71 12.02 -22.22
CA PRO A 294 2.27 12.26 -22.35
C PRO A 294 1.52 12.18 -21.01
N GLN A 295 2.08 11.49 -20.02
CA GLN A 295 1.47 11.34 -18.69
C GLN A 295 1.59 12.61 -17.85
N ALA A 296 2.61 13.45 -18.07
CA ALA A 296 2.84 14.65 -17.26
C ALA A 296 1.64 15.61 -17.27
N LYS A 297 0.96 15.74 -18.42
CA LYS A 297 -0.25 16.58 -18.52
C LYS A 297 -1.37 16.05 -17.63
N GLN A 298 -1.68 14.76 -17.77
CA GLN A 298 -2.73 14.11 -16.97
C GLN A 298 -2.45 14.23 -15.48
N VAL A 299 -1.19 14.01 -15.09
CA VAL A 299 -0.74 14.12 -13.70
C VAL A 299 -0.91 15.54 -13.16
N VAL A 300 -0.61 16.58 -13.94
CA VAL A 300 -0.88 17.98 -13.55
C VAL A 300 -2.37 18.26 -13.44
N ASP A 301 -3.18 17.76 -14.38
CA ASP A 301 -4.64 17.92 -14.32
C ASP A 301 -5.21 17.26 -13.05
N ASP A 302 -4.75 16.06 -12.72
CA ASP A 302 -5.16 15.30 -11.53
C ASP A 302 -4.74 16.03 -10.24
N VAL A 303 -3.50 16.49 -10.14
CA VAL A 303 -3.00 17.23 -8.96
C VAL A 303 -3.67 18.59 -8.82
N CYS A 304 -3.86 19.34 -9.91
CA CYS A 304 -4.66 20.57 -9.88
C CYS A 304 -6.08 20.30 -9.37
N GLY A 305 -6.74 19.24 -9.83
CA GLY A 305 -8.07 18.84 -9.37
C GLY A 305 -8.09 18.55 -7.86
N LEU A 306 -7.09 17.82 -7.36
CA LEU A 306 -6.91 17.54 -5.93
C LEU A 306 -6.73 18.81 -5.10
N LEU A 307 -5.84 19.70 -5.53
CA LEU A 307 -5.53 20.94 -4.82
C LEU A 307 -6.72 21.92 -4.83
N LEU A 308 -7.39 22.08 -5.97
CA LEU A 308 -8.58 22.92 -6.10
C LEU A 308 -9.72 22.45 -5.21
N ALA A 309 -9.88 21.14 -5.03
CA ALA A 309 -10.89 20.58 -4.14
C ALA A 309 -10.57 20.81 -2.65
N GLY A 310 -9.28 20.97 -2.30
CA GLY A 310 -8.84 21.29 -0.95
C GLY A 310 -8.81 22.80 -0.65
N LEU A 311 -9.02 23.66 -1.64
CA LEU A 311 -8.97 25.11 -1.47
C LEU A 311 -10.38 25.73 -1.35
N PRO A 312 -10.60 26.64 -0.39
CA PRO A 312 -11.77 27.49 -0.37
C PRO A 312 -11.96 28.26 -1.69
N PRO A 313 -13.21 28.56 -2.12
CA PRO A 313 -13.47 29.23 -3.39
C PRO A 313 -12.75 30.57 -3.59
N ASP A 314 -12.59 31.33 -2.50
CA ASP A 314 -11.88 32.63 -2.45
C ASP A 314 -10.35 32.48 -2.59
N LEU A 315 -9.82 31.27 -2.38
CA LEU A 315 -8.39 30.97 -2.45
C LEU A 315 -7.99 30.23 -3.74
N LYS A 316 -8.87 30.10 -4.74
CA LYS A 316 -8.53 29.42 -6.01
C LYS A 316 -7.40 30.13 -6.79
N ASN A 317 -7.26 31.45 -6.62
CA ASN A 317 -6.16 32.23 -7.20
C ASN A 317 -4.78 31.92 -6.58
N ARG A 318 -4.74 31.12 -5.50
CA ARG A 318 -3.52 30.65 -4.84
C ARG A 318 -2.81 29.51 -5.56
N ILE A 319 -3.43 28.98 -6.62
CA ILE A 319 -2.79 28.01 -7.51
C ILE A 319 -2.20 28.74 -8.71
N VAL A 320 -0.88 28.78 -8.79
CA VAL A 320 -0.16 29.23 -10.00
C VAL A 320 0.05 28.03 -10.89
N ARG A 321 -0.80 27.90 -11.91
CA ARG A 321 -0.65 26.88 -12.95
C ARG A 321 0.20 27.42 -14.09
N LEU A 322 1.34 26.79 -14.36
CA LEU A 322 2.09 27.04 -15.58
C LEU A 322 1.64 26.06 -16.66
N GLU A 323 1.13 26.59 -17.78
CA GLU A 323 0.61 25.80 -18.90
C GLU A 323 1.63 25.64 -20.04
N LYS A 324 1.24 24.93 -21.11
CA LYS A 324 2.12 24.41 -22.18
C LYS A 324 3.22 25.39 -22.64
N LYS A 325 4.43 24.85 -22.82
CA LYS A 325 5.67 25.54 -23.23
C LYS A 325 6.31 26.39 -22.13
N VAL A 326 6.28 25.92 -20.88
CA VAL A 326 6.93 26.57 -19.74
C VAL A 326 8.42 26.72 -20.01
N THR A 327 8.89 27.92 -20.33
CA THR A 327 10.32 28.18 -20.42
C THR A 327 10.96 28.29 -19.05
N ILE A 328 12.30 28.33 -18.96
CA ILE A 328 13.03 28.66 -17.72
C ILE A 328 12.50 29.97 -17.13
N THR A 329 12.35 31.00 -17.96
CA THR A 329 11.86 32.32 -17.55
C THR A 329 10.43 32.25 -17.01
N ASP A 330 9.56 31.48 -17.66
CA ASP A 330 8.17 31.29 -17.18
C ASP A 330 8.15 30.56 -15.83
N PHE A 331 9.02 29.56 -15.65
CA PHE A 331 9.16 28.86 -14.38
C PHE A 331 9.63 29.79 -13.26
N GLN A 332 10.70 30.57 -13.49
CA GLN A 332 11.24 31.53 -12.53
C GLN A 332 10.24 32.64 -12.20
N SER A 333 9.54 33.16 -13.20
CA SER A 333 8.45 34.13 -13.01
C SER A 333 7.30 33.55 -12.17
N GLY A 334 6.95 32.28 -12.43
CA GLY A 334 5.99 31.53 -11.63
C GLY A 334 6.41 31.37 -10.17
N LEU A 335 7.68 31.03 -9.92
CA LEU A 335 8.26 30.96 -8.58
C LEU A 335 8.20 32.30 -7.88
N GLN A 336 8.71 33.36 -8.52
CA GLN A 336 8.71 34.71 -7.96
C GLN A 336 7.30 35.18 -7.60
N LYS A 337 6.33 34.98 -8.50
CA LYS A 337 4.92 35.32 -8.26
C LYS A 337 4.37 34.53 -7.08
N THR A 338 4.72 33.25 -6.97
CA THR A 338 4.31 32.38 -5.87
C THR A 338 4.92 32.87 -4.56
N PHE A 339 6.25 33.00 -4.47
CA PHE A 339 6.90 33.46 -3.25
C PHE A 339 6.47 34.86 -2.81
N SER A 340 6.28 35.81 -3.73
CA SER A 340 5.83 37.16 -3.41
C SER A 340 4.39 37.23 -2.90
N ALA A 341 3.54 36.25 -3.26
CA ALA A 341 2.17 36.18 -2.79
C ALA A 341 2.03 35.41 -1.45
N ALA A 342 3.07 34.71 -1.02
CA ALA A 342 3.07 33.94 0.22
C ALA A 342 3.33 34.85 1.43
N LYS A 343 2.56 34.66 2.51
CA LYS A 343 2.84 35.31 3.81
C LYS A 343 3.91 34.53 4.56
N LYS A 344 4.57 35.18 5.53
CA LYS A 344 5.66 34.57 6.34
C LYS A 344 5.28 33.29 7.08
N ASN A 345 4.01 33.15 7.45
CA ASN A 345 3.49 31.98 8.17
C ASN A 345 2.84 30.93 7.25
N GLU A 346 2.88 31.13 5.94
CA GLU A 346 2.27 30.23 4.96
C GLU A 346 3.30 29.25 4.39
N SER A 347 2.83 28.06 4.02
CA SER A 347 3.64 27.09 3.29
C SER A 347 3.50 27.27 1.78
N VAL A 348 4.60 27.14 1.04
CA VAL A 348 4.57 27.08 -0.43
C VAL A 348 4.79 25.64 -0.87
N ILE A 349 3.90 25.13 -1.72
CA ILE A 349 4.03 23.82 -2.36
C ILE A 349 4.38 24.04 -3.83
N ILE A 350 5.42 23.38 -4.31
CA ILE A 350 5.78 23.37 -5.73
C ILE A 350 5.62 21.94 -6.25
N PHE A 351 4.67 21.73 -7.16
CA PHE A 351 4.55 20.48 -7.90
C PHE A 351 5.08 20.63 -9.30
N TYR A 352 5.95 19.70 -9.67
CA TYR A 352 6.45 19.54 -11.02
C TYR A 352 6.16 18.13 -11.53
N ALA A 353 5.62 18.02 -12.74
CA ALA A 353 5.51 16.75 -13.47
C ALA A 353 6.20 16.86 -14.84
N GLY A 354 7.22 16.04 -15.08
CA GLY A 354 8.01 16.07 -16.31
C GLY A 354 9.28 15.24 -16.18
N HIS A 355 10.29 15.53 -17.01
CA HIS A 355 11.60 14.87 -16.89
C HIS A 355 12.40 15.48 -15.75
N VAL A 356 12.97 14.61 -14.92
CA VAL A 356 13.91 14.97 -13.86
C VAL A 356 15.19 14.19 -14.11
N PHE A 357 16.34 14.85 -14.00
CA PHE A 357 17.64 14.24 -14.21
C PHE A 357 18.68 14.86 -13.28
N THR A 358 19.86 14.27 -13.22
CA THR A 358 20.98 14.79 -12.43
C THR A 358 21.91 15.60 -13.32
N ALA A 359 22.24 16.81 -12.91
CA ALA A 359 23.13 17.73 -13.61
C ALA A 359 24.16 18.29 -12.62
N GLY A 360 25.45 17.97 -12.83
CA GLY A 360 26.50 18.40 -11.89
C GLY A 360 26.38 17.80 -10.47
N GLY A 361 25.71 16.66 -10.31
CA GLY A 361 25.44 16.05 -9.01
C GLY A 361 24.16 16.55 -8.33
N GLU A 362 23.47 17.53 -8.93
CA GLU A 362 22.22 18.09 -8.41
C GLU A 362 21.02 17.63 -9.22
N LEU A 363 19.84 17.63 -8.60
CA LEU A 363 18.59 17.34 -9.29
C LEU A 363 18.11 18.57 -10.07
N ALA A 364 17.75 18.31 -11.33
CA ALA A 364 17.31 19.32 -12.28
C ALA A 364 15.93 18.97 -12.85
N LEU A 365 15.04 19.95 -12.86
CA LEU A 365 13.71 19.87 -13.46
C LEU A 365 13.80 20.34 -14.90
N ALA A 366 13.45 19.47 -15.85
CA ALA A 366 13.49 19.83 -17.26
C ALA A 366 12.32 20.75 -17.63
N VAL A 367 12.60 21.78 -18.41
CA VAL A 367 11.61 22.52 -19.18
C VAL A 367 11.65 22.05 -20.64
N PRO A 368 10.67 22.38 -21.50
CA PRO A 368 10.61 21.91 -22.88
C PRO A 368 11.90 22.12 -23.69
N GLU A 369 12.62 23.22 -23.48
CA GLU A 369 13.89 23.53 -24.14
C GLU A 369 15.13 22.87 -23.50
N THR A 370 14.98 22.15 -22.40
CA THR A 370 16.10 21.52 -21.70
C THR A 370 16.82 20.51 -22.58
N ARG A 371 18.15 20.56 -22.53
CA ARG A 371 19.05 19.59 -23.13
C ARG A 371 19.85 18.86 -22.05
N ALA A 372 19.90 17.53 -22.13
CA ALA A 372 20.66 16.71 -21.18
C ALA A 372 22.16 17.02 -21.17
N ASP A 373 22.72 17.50 -22.29
CA ASP A 373 24.13 17.87 -22.42
C ASP A 373 24.44 19.30 -21.94
N LYS A 374 23.43 20.10 -21.59
CA LYS A 374 23.58 21.49 -21.13
C LYS A 374 22.75 21.75 -19.87
N PRO A 375 23.30 21.45 -18.68
CA PRO A 375 22.64 21.64 -17.38
C PRO A 375 21.96 22.99 -17.18
N GLY A 376 22.57 24.08 -17.64
CA GLY A 376 22.01 25.44 -17.53
C GLY A 376 20.74 25.70 -18.34
N THR A 377 20.21 24.68 -19.03
CA THR A 377 18.90 24.72 -19.70
C THR A 377 17.79 24.06 -18.89
N ALA A 378 18.05 23.67 -17.64
CA ALA A 378 17.08 23.13 -16.69
C ALA A 378 17.00 24.00 -15.44
N ILE A 379 15.99 23.76 -14.60
CA ILE A 379 15.87 24.42 -13.29
C ILE A 379 16.54 23.53 -12.24
N LEU A 380 17.59 24.01 -11.60
CA LEU A 380 18.22 23.28 -10.50
C LEU A 380 17.36 23.40 -9.25
N LEU A 381 17.24 22.30 -8.50
CA LEU A 381 16.49 22.31 -7.23
C LEU A 381 17.14 23.22 -6.18
N SER A 382 18.47 23.38 -6.24
CA SER A 382 19.26 24.31 -5.44
C SER A 382 18.86 25.76 -5.69
N ASP A 383 18.60 26.16 -6.95
CA ASP A 383 18.13 27.50 -7.30
C ASP A 383 16.75 27.78 -6.68
N ILE A 384 15.82 26.81 -6.74
CA ILE A 384 14.50 26.92 -6.11
C ILE A 384 14.64 27.12 -4.59
N ALA A 385 15.52 26.34 -3.96
CA ALA A 385 15.78 26.44 -2.52
C ALA A 385 16.42 27.79 -2.15
N PHE A 386 17.37 28.28 -2.95
CA PHE A 386 18.02 29.57 -2.74
C PHE A 386 17.03 30.74 -2.90
N ASP A 387 16.17 30.70 -3.92
CA ASP A 387 15.12 31.69 -4.09
C ASP A 387 14.15 31.68 -2.90
N ALA A 388 13.69 30.51 -2.47
CA ALA A 388 12.83 30.38 -1.30
C ALA A 388 13.50 30.97 -0.04
N ASP A 389 14.76 30.62 0.21
CA ASP A 389 15.55 31.12 1.33
C ASP A 389 15.65 32.65 1.31
N ARG A 390 15.94 33.24 0.16
CA ARG A 390 16.01 34.70 -0.02
C ARG A 390 14.68 35.39 0.26
N TYR A 391 13.56 34.80 -0.15
CA TYR A 391 12.23 35.39 0.05
C TYR A 391 11.74 35.25 1.51
N PHE A 392 12.04 34.13 2.18
CA PHE A 392 11.53 33.85 3.53
C PHE A 392 12.47 34.24 4.68
N LYS A 393 13.74 34.59 4.42
CA LYS A 393 14.70 35.05 5.45
C LYS A 393 14.47 36.49 5.98
N GLY A 394 13.36 37.13 5.65
CA GLY A 394 12.95 38.43 6.18
C GLY A 394 11.85 38.31 7.21
#